data_AF-A0A7K4AJ81-F1
#
_entry.id   AF-A0A7K4AJ81-F1
#
_cell.length_a   1.000
_cell.length_b   1.000
_cell.length_c   1.000
_cell.angle_alpha   90.00
_cell.angle_beta   90.00
_cell.angle_gamma   90.00
#
_symmetry.space_group_name_H-M   'P 1'
#
loop_
_entity.id
_entity.type
_entity.pdbx_description
1 polymer ?
#
loop_
_entity_poly.entity_id
_entity_poly.type
_entity_poly.pdbx_seq_one_letter_code
_entity_poly.pdbx_strand_id
1 'polypeptide(L)' 'FLTIDSEDTIYEAIKMLGKTGSGQLVVSEDGTLWGFVSPADLIKTLTPA' A
#
# COMPACT_ATOMS: atom_id res chain seq x y z
N PHE A 1 12.68 -2.17 1.05
CA PHE A 1 11.23 -2.25 0.74
C PHE A 1 10.49 -1.63 1.91
N LEU A 2 9.39 -0.93 1.67
CA LEU A 2 8.60 -0.31 2.72
C LEU A 2 7.40 -1.22 3.02
N THR A 3 7.09 -1.44 4.29
CA THR A 3 5.96 -2.27 4.72
C THR A 3 4.82 -1.42 5.25
N ILE A 4 3.60 -1.91 5.09
CA ILE A 4 2.36 -1.32 5.63
C ILE A 4 1.52 -2.44 6.25
N ASP A 5 0.80 -2.15 7.32
CA ASP A 5 -0.08 -3.12 7.94
C ASP A 5 -1.36 -3.30 7.13
N SER A 6 -1.93 -4.51 7.13
CA SER A 6 -3.23 -4.81 6.50
C SER A 6 -4.39 -4.00 7.10
N GLU A 7 -4.27 -3.55 8.36
CA GLU A 7 -5.27 -2.71 9.01
C GLU A 7 -5.11 -1.22 8.68
N ASP A 8 -3.99 -0.81 8.08
CA ASP A 8 -3.76 0.57 7.70
C ASP A 8 -4.64 0.97 6.50
N THR A 9 -5.05 2.25 6.50
CA THR A 9 -5.94 2.75 5.45
C THR A 9 -5.24 2.90 4.10
N ILE A 10 -6.03 2.83 3.00
CA ILE A 10 -5.55 3.16 1.64
C ILE A 10 -4.91 4.56 1.59
N TYR A 11 -5.42 5.52 2.37
CA TYR A 11 -4.85 6.86 2.46
C TYR A 11 -3.42 6.85 3.02
N GLU A 12 -3.16 6.06 4.06
CA GLU A 12 -1.83 5.88 4.65
C GLU A 12 -0.87 5.29 3.61
N ALA A 13 -1.31 4.28 2.86
CA ALA A 13 -0.54 3.67 1.78
C ALA A 13 -0.12 4.72 0.73
N ILE A 14 -1.06 5.53 0.24
CA ILE A 14 -0.80 6.58 -0.75
C ILE A 14 0.17 7.62 -0.19
N LYS A 15 -0.02 8.03 1.07
CA LYS A 15 0.85 8.99 1.75
C LYS A 15 2.28 8.46 1.92
N MET A 16 2.45 7.19 2.26
CA MET A 16 3.76 6.54 2.37
C MET A 16 4.47 6.44 1.02
N LEU A 17 3.75 6.00 -0.02
CA LEU A 17 4.27 5.94 -1.39
C LEU A 17 4.71 7.33 -1.86
N GLY A 18 3.87 8.35 -1.70
CA GLY A 18 4.17 9.72 -2.10
C GLY A 18 5.31 10.37 -1.34
N LYS A 19 5.45 10.11 -0.03
CA LYS A 19 6.54 10.66 0.78
C LYS A 19 7.89 10.02 0.50
N THR A 20 7.90 8.71 0.24
CA THR A 20 9.15 7.94 0.10
C THR A 20 9.61 7.81 -1.35
N GLY A 21 8.73 8.06 -2.32
CA GLY A 21 9.01 7.77 -3.73
C GLY A 21 9.09 6.27 -4.03
N SER A 22 8.65 5.40 -3.10
CA SER A 22 8.66 3.95 -3.31
C SER A 22 7.63 3.57 -4.37
N GLY A 23 7.98 2.65 -5.26
CA GLY A 23 7.08 2.14 -6.30
C GLY A 23 6.08 1.08 -5.83
N GLN A 24 6.24 0.58 -4.60
CA GLN A 24 5.41 -0.49 -4.02
C GLN A 24 5.53 -0.50 -2.49
N LEU A 25 4.47 -0.97 -1.82
CA LEU A 25 4.47 -1.31 -0.40
C LEU A 25 4.27 -2.82 -0.24
N VAL A 26 4.95 -3.41 0.73
CA VAL A 26 4.74 -4.81 1.13
C VAL A 26 3.70 -4.80 2.24
N VAL A 27 2.63 -5.57 2.09
CA VAL A 27 1.57 -5.69 3.09
C VAL A 27 1.97 -6.76 4.11
N SER A 28 1.87 -6.43 5.39
CA SER A 28 2.06 -7.36 6.50
C SER A 28 0.80 -7.45 7.35
N GLU A 29 0.55 -8.63 7.92
CA GLU A 29 -0.52 -8.90 8.88
C GLU A 29 0.07 -9.76 10.00
N ASP A 30 -0.01 -9.31 11.25
CA ASP A 30 0.54 -10.02 12.42
C ASP A 30 2.00 -10.50 12.26
N GLY A 31 2.84 -9.67 11.65
CA GLY A 31 4.25 -9.97 11.38
C GLY A 31 4.49 -10.97 10.23
N THR A 32 3.44 -11.40 9.55
CA THR A 32 3.51 -12.24 8.35
C THR A 32 3.41 -11.37 7.09
N LEU A 33 4.31 -11.56 6.12
CA LEU A 33 4.26 -10.84 4.84
C LEU A 33 3.22 -11.51 3.92
N TRP A 34 2.21 -10.75 3.52
CA TRP A 34 1.08 -11.25 2.73
C TRP A 34 1.27 -11.03 1.22
N GLY A 35 1.83 -9.88 0.84
CA GLY A 35 1.96 -9.52 -0.57
C GLY A 35 2.48 -8.10 -0.75
N PHE A 36 2.21 -7.52 -1.92
CA PHE A 36 2.57 -6.13 -2.21
C PHE A 36 1.42 -5.41 -2.93
N VAL A 37 1.42 -4.09 -2.80
CA VAL A 37 0.51 -3.19 -3.49
C VAL A 37 1.29 -2.08 -4.19
N SER A 38 0.88 -1.74 -5.41
CA SER A 38 1.44 -0.64 -6.18
C SER A 38 0.50 0.58 -6.19
N PRO A 39 0.99 1.78 -6.50
CA PRO A 39 0.14 2.96 -6.68
C PRO A 39 -1.00 2.73 -7.70
N ALA A 40 -0.74 1.97 -8.76
CA ALA A 40 -1.74 1.67 -9.78
C ALA A 40 -2.89 0.82 -9.24
N ASP A 41 -2.62 -0.09 -8.29
CA ASP A 41 -3.65 -0.90 -7.65
C ASP A 41 -4.52 -0.06 -6.74
N LEU A 42 -3.91 0.86 -5.97
CA LEU A 42 -4.64 1.79 -5.12
C LEU A 42 -5.54 2.73 -5.94
N ILE A 43 -5.07 3.25 -7.07
CA ILE A 43 -5.89 4.13 -7.94
C ILE A 43 -7.13 3.41 -8.48
N LYS A 44 -7.01 2.12 -8.83
CA LYS A 44 -8.16 1.32 -9.28
C LYS A 44 -9.25 1.21 -8.21
N THR A 45 -8.89 1.20 -6.93
CA THR A 45 -9.89 1.16 -5.84
C THR A 45 -10.64 2.48 -5.65
N LEU A 46 -10.06 3.60 -6.11
CA LEU A 46 -10.63 4.94 -5.97
C LEU A 46 -11.49 5.36 -7.16
N THR A 47 -11.45 4.60 -8.26
CA THR A 47 -12.17 4.93 -9.48
C THR A 47 -13.29 3.92 -9.68
N PRO A 48 -14.56 4.34 -9.88
CA PRO A 48 -15.62 3.41 -10.23
C PRO A 48 -15.28 2.72 -11.57
N ALA A 49 -15.55 1.43 -11.64
CA ALA A 49 -15.37 0.59 -12.83
C ALA A 49 -16.36 0.94 -13.94
#